data_AF-A0A914CLB9-F1
#
_entry.id   AF-A0A914CLB9-F1
#
_cell.length_a   1.000
_cell.length_b   1.000
_cell.length_c   1.000
_cell.angle_alpha   90.00
_cell.angle_beta   90.00
_cell.angle_gamma   90.00
#
_symmetry.space_group_name_H-M   'P 1'
#
loop_
_entity.id
_entity.type
_entity.pdbx_description
1 polymer ?
#
loop_
_entity_poly.entity_id
_entity_poly.type
_entity_poly.pdbx_seq_one_letter_code
_entity_poly.pdbx_strand_id
1 'polypeptide(L)'
;MYKFAIVVALAIFAVASAQQPNEHDCRICEFILAIARHHFHNNITDEAALKTQLLAECGHISNSADQTTCKAIVNNNIDKIYADLKAGDRDGQTCVDIKYCTPAETGFPHFTGTRPTFAPDAKVRARRQAATTESPRQECHQCDRLIGYAEYFFHRNPNATQAQVQAELEHECSRNTAEQQQCTAFVDANIATIYSDLKAGKRPFQICEDLGVCPTRPPPTQAAFKSRKIL
;
A
#
# COMPACT_ATOMS: atom_id res chain seq x y z
N MET A 1 -23.94 48.43 -48.90
CA MET A 1 -25.07 47.50 -48.65
C MET A 1 -24.69 46.14 -49.21
N TYR A 2 -24.30 45.19 -48.34
CA TYR A 2 -24.21 43.71 -48.49
C TYR A 2 -23.50 43.24 -47.21
N LYS A 3 -24.20 43.00 -46.09
CA LYS A 3 -24.85 41.73 -45.73
C LYS A 3 -24.03 40.50 -46.12
N PHE A 4 -22.95 40.24 -45.40
CA PHE A 4 -22.45 38.88 -45.19
C PHE A 4 -22.28 38.67 -43.69
N ALA A 5 -23.33 38.12 -43.10
CA ALA A 5 -23.34 37.58 -41.76
C ALA A 5 -22.43 36.35 -41.74
N ILE A 6 -21.23 36.48 -41.19
CA ILE A 6 -20.42 35.32 -40.80
C ILE A 6 -20.82 35.00 -39.37
N VAL A 7 -21.71 34.01 -39.26
CA VAL A 7 -22.07 33.32 -38.03
C VAL A 7 -20.83 32.55 -37.58
N VAL A 8 -20.04 33.12 -36.67
CA VAL A 8 -19.02 32.36 -35.95
C VAL A 8 -19.67 31.78 -34.71
N ALA A 9 -20.15 30.55 -34.85
CA ALA A 9 -20.55 29.71 -33.74
C ALA A 9 -19.31 29.36 -32.91
N LEU A 10 -19.05 30.14 -31.85
CA LEU A 10 -18.14 29.74 -30.78
C LEU A 10 -18.90 28.78 -29.86
N ALA A 11 -18.98 27.52 -30.29
CA ALA A 11 -19.26 26.41 -29.40
C ALA A 11 -18.06 26.30 -28.45
N ILE A 12 -18.21 26.88 -27.25
CA ILE A 12 -17.33 26.63 -26.12
C ILE A 12 -17.58 25.17 -25.74
N PHE A 13 -16.81 24.26 -26.33
CA PHE A 13 -16.63 22.93 -25.78
C PHE A 13 -15.93 23.12 -24.44
N ALA A 14 -16.71 23.19 -23.37
CA ALA A 14 -16.23 22.88 -22.04
C ALA A 14 -15.82 21.41 -22.07
N VAL A 15 -14.58 21.15 -22.47
CA VAL A 15 -13.97 19.85 -22.26
C VAL A 15 -13.85 19.73 -20.75
N ALA A 16 -14.77 19.00 -20.13
CA ALA A 16 -14.59 18.54 -18.76
C ALA A 16 -13.36 17.64 -18.79
N SER A 17 -12.19 18.21 -18.51
CA SER A 17 -10.97 17.47 -18.32
C SER A 17 -11.20 16.58 -17.10
N ALA A 18 -11.48 15.30 -17.34
CA ALA A 18 -11.37 14.27 -16.32
C ALA A 18 -9.90 14.24 -15.89
N GLN A 19 -9.58 15.00 -14.84
CA GLN A 19 -8.26 15.03 -14.22
C GLN A 19 -7.94 13.58 -13.84
N GLN A 20 -6.86 13.02 -14.40
CA GLN A 20 -6.43 11.68 -14.05
C GLN A 20 -6.17 11.60 -12.54
N PRO A 21 -6.38 10.44 -11.89
CA PRO A 21 -5.97 10.24 -10.52
C PRO A 21 -4.52 10.66 -10.36
N ASN A 22 -4.30 11.53 -9.39
CA ASN A 22 -2.98 12.03 -9.03
C ASN A 22 -2.21 10.88 -8.34
N GLU A 23 -1.01 10.57 -8.80
CA GLU A 23 -0.11 9.56 -8.20
C GLU A 23 0.03 9.76 -6.67
N HIS A 24 0.04 11.01 -6.21
CA HIS A 24 0.08 11.37 -4.81
C HIS A 24 -1.19 10.96 -4.05
N ASP A 25 -2.36 11.16 -4.64
CA ASP A 25 -3.64 10.77 -4.02
C ASP A 25 -3.78 9.24 -3.99
N CYS A 26 -3.22 8.55 -4.99
CA CYS A 26 -3.09 7.09 -4.99
C CYS A 26 -2.27 6.61 -3.79
N ARG A 27 -1.11 7.22 -3.52
CA ARG A 27 -0.29 6.88 -2.34
C ARG A 27 -1.01 7.14 -1.02
N ILE A 28 -1.78 8.22 -0.90
CA ILE A 28 -2.59 8.48 0.30
C ILE A 28 -3.66 7.39 0.45
N CYS A 29 -4.31 6.98 -0.66
CA CYS A 29 -5.29 5.90 -0.62
C CYS A 29 -4.67 4.57 -0.16
N GLU A 30 -3.53 4.18 -0.72
CA GLU A 30 -2.83 2.95 -0.32
C GLU A 30 -2.44 2.97 1.16
N PHE A 31 -1.96 4.11 1.65
CA PHE A 31 -1.67 4.31 3.08
C PHE A 31 -2.91 4.12 3.97
N ILE A 32 -4.05 4.71 3.59
CA ILE A 32 -5.31 4.55 4.32
C ILE A 32 -5.72 3.07 4.39
N LEU A 33 -5.60 2.33 3.30
CA LEU A 33 -6.01 0.92 3.29
C LEU A 33 -5.06 -0.01 4.04
N ALA A 34 -3.76 0.29 4.05
CA ALA A 34 -2.80 -0.41 4.90
C ALA A 34 -3.20 -0.28 6.38
N ILE A 35 -3.49 0.95 6.83
CA ILE A 35 -3.98 1.23 8.18
C ILE A 35 -5.33 0.55 8.42
N ALA A 36 -6.26 0.64 7.47
CA ALA A 36 -7.58 0.07 7.61
C ALA A 36 -7.53 -1.45 7.79
N ARG A 37 -6.67 -2.14 7.03
CA ARG A 37 -6.45 -3.59 7.20
C ARG A 37 -5.83 -3.90 8.56
N HIS A 38 -4.86 -3.10 9.02
CA HIS A 38 -4.27 -3.27 10.35
C HIS A 38 -5.33 -3.18 11.45
N HIS A 39 -6.19 -2.18 11.44
CA HIS A 39 -7.28 -2.06 12.42
C HIS A 39 -8.31 -3.18 12.29
N PHE A 40 -8.67 -3.57 11.06
CA PHE A 40 -9.62 -4.64 10.81
C PHE A 40 -9.13 -6.00 11.34
N HIS A 41 -7.83 -6.28 11.21
CA HIS A 41 -7.20 -7.47 11.78
C HIS A 41 -7.05 -7.41 13.31
N ASN A 42 -7.04 -6.20 13.90
CA ASN A 42 -6.97 -5.97 15.34
C ASN A 42 -8.37 -5.73 15.95
N ASN A 43 -9.36 -6.52 15.52
CA ASN A 43 -10.71 -6.60 16.08
C ASN A 43 -11.61 -5.36 15.88
N ILE A 44 -11.31 -4.48 14.90
CA ILE A 44 -12.29 -3.47 14.46
C ILE A 44 -13.18 -4.07 13.37
N THR A 45 -14.36 -4.53 13.76
CA THR A 45 -15.37 -5.14 12.87
C THR A 45 -16.62 -4.29 12.74
N ASP A 46 -16.53 -3.00 13.05
CA ASP A 46 -17.62 -2.03 12.89
C ASP A 46 -17.16 -0.91 11.95
N GLU A 47 -18.02 -0.57 10.98
CA GLU A 47 -17.70 0.42 9.94
C GLU A 47 -17.46 1.80 10.53
N ALA A 48 -18.30 2.21 11.50
CA ALA A 48 -18.20 3.52 12.14
C ALA A 48 -16.96 3.61 13.04
N ALA A 49 -16.61 2.53 13.73
CA ALA A 49 -15.37 2.41 14.47
C ALA A 49 -14.15 2.50 13.55
N LEU A 50 -14.16 1.79 12.41
CA LEU A 50 -13.09 1.87 11.42
C LEU A 50 -12.96 3.30 10.88
N LYS A 51 -14.08 3.94 10.52
CA LYS A 51 -14.10 5.34 10.07
C LYS A 51 -13.43 6.27 11.08
N THR A 52 -13.80 6.13 12.35
CA THR A 52 -13.28 6.96 13.44
C THR A 52 -11.77 6.83 13.55
N GLN A 53 -11.23 5.61 13.50
CA GLN A 53 -9.79 5.39 13.56
C GLN A 53 -9.07 5.97 12.34
N LEU A 54 -9.59 5.73 11.13
CA LEU A 54 -8.98 6.27 9.92
C LEU A 54 -8.97 7.81 9.90
N LEU A 55 -10.02 8.46 10.39
CA LEU A 55 -10.06 9.92 10.51
C LEU A 55 -9.10 10.45 11.57
N ALA A 56 -8.90 9.73 12.68
CA ALA A 56 -7.91 10.06 13.68
C ALA A 56 -6.49 9.98 13.10
N GLU A 57 -6.18 8.91 12.36
CA GLU A 57 -4.91 8.73 11.66
C GLU A 57 -4.65 9.82 10.62
N CYS A 58 -5.66 10.18 9.81
CA CYS A 58 -5.55 11.32 8.90
C CYS A 58 -5.24 12.63 9.65
N GLY A 59 -5.72 12.81 10.88
CA GLY A 59 -5.46 13.99 11.72
C GLY A 59 -3.99 14.18 12.10
N HIS A 60 -3.17 13.15 12.00
CA HIS A 60 -1.74 13.19 12.29
C HIS A 60 -0.88 13.60 11.07
N ILE A 61 -1.47 13.66 9.88
CA ILE A 61 -0.77 14.13 8.68
C ILE A 61 -0.49 15.62 8.82
N SER A 62 0.80 15.99 8.78
CA SER A 62 1.27 17.36 9.01
C SER A 62 0.98 18.31 7.84
N ASN A 63 1.01 17.78 6.61
CA ASN A 63 0.60 18.53 5.43
C ASN A 63 -0.93 18.67 5.42
N SER A 64 -1.42 19.91 5.41
CA SER A 64 -2.85 20.21 5.47
C SER A 64 -3.61 19.78 4.21
N ALA A 65 -2.97 19.81 3.04
CA ALA A 65 -3.56 19.32 1.79
C ALA A 65 -3.72 17.80 1.84
N ASP A 66 -2.66 17.09 2.24
CA ASP A 66 -2.66 15.63 2.33
C ASP A 66 -3.62 15.14 3.41
N GLN A 67 -3.68 15.84 4.55
CA GLN A 67 -4.68 15.60 5.60
C GLN A 67 -6.10 15.76 5.06
N THR A 68 -6.35 16.80 4.26
CA THR A 68 -7.66 17.06 3.66
C THR A 68 -8.03 15.96 2.67
N THR A 69 -7.10 15.58 1.79
CA THR A 69 -7.28 14.47 0.85
C THR A 69 -7.53 13.16 1.57
N CYS A 70 -6.77 12.86 2.63
CA CYS A 70 -6.95 11.66 3.44
C CYS A 70 -8.36 11.60 4.05
N LYS A 71 -8.77 12.68 4.72
CA LYS A 71 -10.12 12.78 5.31
C LYS A 71 -11.22 12.67 4.24
N ALA A 72 -11.00 13.21 3.04
CA ALA A 72 -11.95 13.11 1.94
C ALA A 72 -12.08 11.67 1.43
N ILE A 73 -10.97 10.96 1.22
CA ILE A 73 -10.96 9.54 0.83
C ILE A 73 -11.77 8.72 1.83
N VAL A 74 -11.49 8.86 3.13
CA VAL A 74 -12.20 8.13 4.18
C VAL A 74 -13.69 8.49 4.21
N ASN A 75 -14.03 9.78 4.23
CA ASN A 75 -15.43 10.19 4.37
C ASN A 75 -16.30 9.79 3.18
N ASN A 76 -15.75 9.80 1.97
CA ASN A 76 -16.51 9.57 0.75
C ASN A 76 -16.59 8.08 0.37
N ASN A 77 -15.75 7.22 0.95
CA ASN A 77 -15.61 5.83 0.50
C ASN A 77 -15.57 4.80 1.62
N ILE A 78 -15.87 5.19 2.87
CA ILE A 78 -15.81 4.27 4.02
C ILE A 78 -16.63 3.00 3.81
N ASP A 79 -17.80 3.12 3.18
CA ASP A 79 -18.70 2.02 2.85
C ASP A 79 -18.01 1.00 1.93
N LYS A 80 -17.38 1.47 0.84
CA LYS A 80 -16.63 0.63 -0.10
C LYS A 80 -15.38 0.05 0.56
N ILE A 81 -14.61 0.87 1.25
CA ILE A 81 -13.39 0.45 1.95
C ILE A 81 -13.72 -0.68 2.94
N TYR A 82 -14.76 -0.51 3.75
CA TYR A 82 -15.17 -1.52 4.71
C TYR A 82 -15.74 -2.79 4.05
N ALA A 83 -16.54 -2.64 2.99
CA ALA A 83 -17.07 -3.77 2.22
C ALA A 83 -15.95 -4.62 1.59
N ASP A 84 -14.98 -3.97 0.95
CA ASP A 84 -13.83 -4.61 0.31
C ASP A 84 -12.91 -5.29 1.34
N LEU A 85 -12.71 -4.68 2.51
CA LEU A 85 -11.95 -5.30 3.61
C LEU A 85 -12.65 -6.57 4.14
N LYS A 86 -13.98 -6.54 4.35
CA LYS A 86 -14.76 -7.74 4.71
C LYS A 86 -14.68 -8.82 3.64
N ALA A 87 -14.69 -8.41 2.36
CA ALA A 87 -14.52 -9.32 1.24
C ALA A 87 -13.08 -9.87 1.17
N GLY A 88 -12.11 -9.22 1.82
CA GLY A 88 -10.70 -9.60 1.76
C GLY A 88 -10.06 -9.25 0.41
N ASP A 89 -10.46 -8.11 -0.15
CA ASP A 89 -9.89 -7.55 -1.37
C ASP A 89 -8.53 -6.87 -1.10
N ARG A 90 -7.83 -6.57 -2.20
CA ARG A 90 -6.49 -5.98 -2.16
C ARG A 90 -6.58 -4.45 -2.14
N ASP A 91 -5.69 -3.81 -1.38
CA ASP A 91 -5.69 -2.33 -1.23
C ASP A 91 -5.67 -1.61 -2.56
N GLY A 92 -4.69 -1.93 -3.42
CA GLY A 92 -4.56 -1.28 -4.72
C GLY A 92 -5.82 -1.43 -5.58
N GLN A 93 -6.54 -2.55 -5.47
CA GLN A 93 -7.79 -2.73 -6.22
C GLN A 93 -8.91 -1.86 -5.67
N THR A 94 -9.07 -1.81 -4.34
CA THR A 94 -10.04 -0.89 -3.71
C THR A 94 -9.74 0.55 -4.11
N CYS A 95 -8.48 1.00 -4.08
CA CYS A 95 -8.09 2.34 -4.50
C CYS A 95 -8.37 2.65 -5.98
N VAL A 96 -8.25 1.66 -6.86
CA VAL A 96 -8.65 1.78 -8.27
C VAL A 96 -10.17 1.85 -8.42
N ASP A 97 -10.91 1.06 -7.63
CA ASP A 97 -12.36 1.06 -7.65
C ASP A 97 -12.93 2.40 -7.21
N ILE A 98 -12.35 2.99 -6.15
CA ILE A 98 -12.72 4.32 -5.62
C ILE A 98 -12.05 5.48 -6.37
N LYS A 99 -11.36 5.20 -7.49
CA LYS A 99 -10.79 6.17 -8.45
C LYS A 99 -9.65 7.05 -7.91
N TYR A 100 -8.99 6.63 -6.85
CA TYR A 100 -7.79 7.30 -6.34
C TYR A 100 -6.50 6.75 -6.96
N CYS A 101 -6.54 5.56 -7.56
CA CYS A 101 -5.44 5.00 -8.35
C CYS A 101 -5.90 4.68 -9.77
N THR A 102 -4.96 4.69 -10.71
CA THR A 102 -5.14 4.08 -12.03
C THR A 102 -4.57 2.66 -12.07
N PRO A 103 -5.04 1.82 -13.00
CA PRO A 103 -4.50 0.49 -13.18
C PRO A 103 -3.00 0.40 -13.54
N ALA A 104 -2.41 1.51 -13.98
CA ALA A 104 -1.00 1.57 -14.36
C ALA A 104 -0.08 1.86 -13.15
N GLU A 105 -0.62 2.45 -12.07
CA GLU A 105 0.14 2.89 -10.90
C GLU A 105 0.28 1.78 -9.86
N THR A 106 -0.72 0.91 -9.73
CA THR A 106 -0.60 -0.28 -8.89
C THR A 106 0.26 -1.29 -9.65
N GLY A 107 1.54 -1.43 -9.31
CA GLY A 107 2.51 -2.33 -9.97
C GLY A 107 2.18 -3.84 -9.91
N PHE A 108 0.92 -4.22 -9.73
CA PHE A 108 0.39 -5.56 -9.69
C PHE A 108 -0.57 -5.79 -10.86
N PRO A 109 -0.49 -6.93 -11.57
CA PRO A 109 -1.47 -7.24 -12.61
C PRO A 109 -2.88 -7.28 -11.99
N HIS A 110 -3.74 -6.40 -12.51
CA HIS A 110 -5.15 -6.34 -12.14
C HIS A 110 -5.81 -7.70 -12.31
N PHE A 111 -6.46 -8.15 -11.26
CA PHE A 111 -7.41 -9.24 -11.38
C PHE A 111 -8.75 -8.62 -11.77
N THR A 112 -9.03 -8.53 -13.08
CA THR A 112 -10.29 -7.98 -13.62
C THR A 112 -11.44 -8.99 -13.59
N GLY A 113 -11.29 -10.11 -12.87
CA GLY A 113 -12.32 -11.13 -12.71
C GLY A 113 -12.99 -11.05 -11.35
N THR A 114 -14.22 -11.59 -11.24
CA THR A 114 -14.76 -12.03 -9.94
C THR A 114 -13.70 -12.90 -9.27
N ARG A 115 -13.38 -12.60 -8.01
CA ARG A 115 -12.48 -13.40 -7.17
C ARG A 115 -12.71 -14.86 -7.53
N PRO A 116 -11.70 -15.62 -8.00
CA PRO A 116 -11.91 -17.03 -8.23
C PRO A 116 -12.45 -17.55 -6.92
N THR A 117 -13.65 -18.12 -6.95
CA THR A 117 -14.05 -19.00 -5.87
C THR A 117 -13.04 -20.13 -5.95
N PHE A 118 -11.92 -19.96 -5.27
CA PHE A 118 -11.07 -21.05 -4.88
C PHE A 118 -11.99 -21.87 -3.99
N ALA A 119 -12.76 -22.78 -4.61
CA ALA A 119 -13.25 -23.96 -3.93
C ALA A 119 -12.08 -24.42 -3.07
N PRO A 120 -12.27 -24.67 -1.77
CA PRO A 120 -11.17 -25.00 -0.88
C PRO A 120 -10.53 -26.28 -1.43
N ASP A 121 -9.50 -26.10 -2.26
CA ASP A 121 -8.81 -27.20 -2.87
C ASP A 121 -8.00 -27.77 -1.72
N ALA A 122 -8.47 -28.91 -1.20
CA ALA A 122 -7.87 -29.59 -0.07
C ALA A 122 -6.36 -29.80 -0.29
N LYS A 123 -5.92 -29.85 -1.56
CA LYS A 123 -4.51 -29.94 -1.95
C LYS A 123 -3.71 -28.65 -1.72
N VAL A 124 -4.32 -27.47 -1.89
CA VAL A 124 -3.68 -26.17 -1.59
C VAL A 124 -3.56 -25.97 -0.08
N ARG A 125 -4.60 -26.33 0.69
CA ARG A 125 -4.55 -26.31 2.16
C ARG A 125 -3.51 -27.31 2.70
N ALA A 126 -3.47 -28.52 2.17
CA ALA A 126 -2.46 -29.53 2.51
C ALA A 126 -1.04 -29.08 2.16
N ARG A 127 -0.82 -28.37 1.04
CA ARG A 127 0.49 -27.79 0.69
C ARG A 127 0.92 -26.65 1.61
N ARG A 128 0.00 -25.77 2.04
CA ARG A 128 0.29 -24.73 3.05
C ARG A 128 0.62 -25.32 4.41
N GLN A 129 -0.08 -26.39 4.80
CA GLN A 129 0.14 -27.09 6.07
C GLN A 129 1.42 -27.95 6.06
N ALA A 130 1.93 -28.30 4.88
CA ALA A 130 3.18 -29.03 4.71
C ALA A 130 4.40 -28.15 4.40
N ALA A 131 4.22 -26.83 4.22
CA ALA A 131 5.30 -25.89 3.98
C ALA A 131 5.93 -25.46 5.32
N THR A 132 6.98 -26.17 5.73
CA THR A 132 7.79 -25.84 6.92
C THR A 132 8.84 -24.76 6.65
N THR A 133 8.84 -24.15 5.46
CA THR A 133 9.83 -23.15 5.04
C THR A 133 9.11 -22.04 4.30
N GLU A 134 9.35 -20.81 4.72
CA GLU A 134 8.78 -19.62 4.11
C GLU A 134 9.30 -19.45 2.67
N SER A 135 8.45 -18.99 1.75
CA SER A 135 8.91 -18.69 0.39
C SER A 135 9.72 -17.39 0.41
N PRO A 136 10.77 -17.23 -0.42
CA PRO A 136 11.53 -15.97 -0.53
C PRO A 136 10.64 -14.74 -0.81
N ARG A 137 9.52 -14.93 -1.53
CA ARG A 137 8.53 -13.87 -1.76
C ARG A 137 7.82 -13.47 -0.45
N GLN A 138 7.54 -14.45 0.40
CA GLN A 138 6.87 -14.24 1.68
C GLN A 138 7.81 -13.52 2.65
N GLU A 139 9.07 -13.96 2.75
CA GLU A 139 10.12 -13.31 3.56
C GLU A 139 10.32 -11.85 3.15
N CYS A 140 10.42 -11.57 1.85
CA CYS A 140 10.51 -10.21 1.33
C CYS A 140 9.30 -9.35 1.72
N HIS A 141 8.09 -9.90 1.61
CA HIS A 141 6.88 -9.19 2.03
C HIS A 141 6.80 -8.98 3.54
N GLN A 142 7.31 -9.93 4.34
CA GLN A 142 7.40 -9.75 5.79
C GLN A 142 8.37 -8.62 6.15
N CYS A 143 9.55 -8.60 5.53
CA CYS A 143 10.52 -7.52 5.70
C CYS A 143 9.91 -6.17 5.31
N ASP A 144 9.33 -6.06 4.12
CA ASP A 144 8.78 -4.80 3.60
C ASP A 144 7.73 -4.21 4.55
N ARG A 145 6.86 -5.05 5.12
CA ARG A 145 5.90 -4.61 6.14
C ARG A 145 6.57 -4.15 7.44
N LEU A 146 7.51 -4.95 7.97
CA LEU A 146 8.21 -4.63 9.21
C LEU A 146 8.95 -3.29 9.08
N ILE A 147 9.68 -3.09 7.98
CA ILE A 147 10.38 -1.83 7.71
C ILE A 147 9.41 -0.68 7.43
N GLY A 148 8.24 -0.94 6.84
CA GLY A 148 7.17 0.04 6.69
C GLY A 148 6.69 0.61 8.03
N TYR A 149 6.61 -0.21 9.08
CA TYR A 149 6.32 0.28 10.44
C TYR A 149 7.45 1.17 10.97
N ALA A 150 8.71 0.79 10.75
CA ALA A 150 9.84 1.64 11.13
C ALA A 150 9.84 2.98 10.39
N GLU A 151 9.56 3.00 9.08
CA GLU A 151 9.43 4.22 8.28
C GLU A 151 8.33 5.13 8.83
N TYR A 152 7.15 4.56 9.12
CA TYR A 152 6.04 5.30 9.72
C TYR A 152 6.41 5.90 11.08
N PHE A 153 7.01 5.10 11.97
CA PHE A 153 7.48 5.57 13.27
C PHE A 153 8.53 6.68 13.13
N PHE A 154 9.48 6.51 12.20
CA PHE A 154 10.54 7.47 11.93
C PHE A 154 9.99 8.79 11.39
N HIS A 155 8.97 8.74 10.51
CA HIS A 155 8.31 9.93 10.00
C HIS A 155 7.60 10.72 11.11
N ARG A 156 6.97 10.03 12.07
CA ARG A 156 6.34 10.68 13.23
C ARG A 156 7.34 11.17 14.28
N ASN A 157 8.55 10.62 14.28
CA ASN A 157 9.60 10.91 15.24
C ASN A 157 10.92 11.19 14.49
N PRO A 158 11.06 12.34 13.81
CA PRO A 158 12.21 12.61 12.94
C PRO A 158 13.55 12.67 13.70
N ASN A 159 13.51 12.81 15.03
CA ASN A 159 14.67 12.78 15.92
C ASN A 159 14.82 11.44 16.65
N ALA A 160 14.13 10.38 16.22
CA ALA A 160 14.23 9.06 16.83
C ALA A 160 15.68 8.55 16.78
N THR A 161 16.13 8.05 17.92
CA THR A 161 17.41 7.35 18.06
C THR A 161 17.29 5.93 17.50
N GLN A 162 18.42 5.32 17.17
CA GLN A 162 18.47 3.92 16.74
C GLN A 162 17.79 2.99 17.75
N ALA A 163 18.03 3.21 19.04
CA ALA A 163 17.43 2.42 20.12
C ALA A 163 15.90 2.55 20.18
N GLN A 164 15.35 3.73 19.87
CA GLN A 164 13.89 3.93 19.82
C GLN A 164 13.28 3.22 18.61
N VAL A 165 13.94 3.27 17.44
CA VAL A 165 13.48 2.53 16.25
C VAL A 165 13.56 1.02 16.51
N GLN A 166 14.61 0.55 17.18
CA GLN A 166 14.75 -0.85 17.56
C GLN A 166 13.60 -1.30 18.46
N ALA A 167 13.35 -0.57 19.54
CA ALA A 167 12.29 -0.88 20.49
C ALA A 167 10.90 -0.92 19.82
N GLU A 168 10.63 -0.01 18.88
CA GLU A 168 9.38 -0.03 18.12
C GLU A 168 9.27 -1.27 17.23
N LEU A 169 10.34 -1.63 16.52
CA LEU A 169 10.37 -2.82 15.68
C LEU A 169 10.23 -4.12 16.49
N GLU A 170 10.88 -4.21 17.65
CA GLU A 170 10.72 -5.34 18.58
C GLU A 170 9.28 -5.44 19.12
N HIS A 171 8.66 -4.28 19.38
CA HIS A 171 7.25 -4.23 19.76
C HIS A 171 6.35 -4.72 18.62
N GLU A 172 6.61 -4.34 17.36
CA GLU A 172 5.91 -4.91 16.21
C GLU A 172 6.10 -6.42 16.10
N CYS A 173 7.33 -6.92 16.33
CA CYS A 173 7.61 -8.36 16.35
C CYS A 173 6.78 -9.11 17.41
N SER A 174 6.50 -8.47 18.56
CA SER A 174 5.71 -9.09 19.64
C SER A 174 4.25 -9.37 19.27
N ARG A 175 3.73 -8.73 18.20
CA ARG A 175 2.35 -8.93 17.72
C ARG A 175 2.14 -10.29 17.04
N ASN A 176 3.22 -10.93 16.57
CA ASN A 176 3.17 -12.27 16.01
C ASN A 176 3.95 -13.26 16.89
N THR A 177 3.29 -13.85 17.88
CA THR A 177 3.94 -14.75 18.85
C THR A 177 4.55 -16.01 18.22
N ALA A 178 4.07 -16.44 17.05
CA ALA A 178 4.62 -17.61 16.35
C ALA A 178 6.02 -17.35 15.77
N GLU A 179 6.31 -16.10 15.38
CA GLU A 179 7.55 -15.71 14.69
C GLU A 179 8.35 -14.65 15.47
N GLN A 180 7.89 -14.28 16.68
CA GLN A 180 8.45 -13.19 17.48
C GLN A 180 9.97 -13.30 17.64
N GLN A 181 10.48 -14.47 18.03
CA GLN A 181 11.92 -14.66 18.24
C GLN A 181 12.73 -14.45 16.95
N GLN A 182 12.23 -14.95 15.82
CA GLN A 182 12.89 -14.80 14.52
C GLN A 182 12.85 -13.34 14.07
N CYS A 183 11.72 -12.66 14.28
CA CYS A 183 11.56 -11.25 13.98
C CYS A 183 12.49 -10.37 14.85
N THR A 184 12.53 -10.59 16.17
CA THR A 184 13.42 -9.84 17.07
C THR A 184 14.89 -10.07 16.71
N ALA A 185 15.30 -11.32 16.47
CA ALA A 185 16.67 -11.61 16.04
C ALA A 185 17.03 -10.95 14.71
N PHE A 186 16.08 -10.86 13.78
CA PHE A 186 16.25 -10.12 12.53
C PHE A 186 16.45 -8.62 12.79
N VAL A 187 15.64 -8.00 13.66
CA VAL A 187 15.78 -6.59 14.05
C VAL A 187 17.15 -6.35 14.68
N ASP A 188 17.53 -7.15 15.68
CA ASP A 188 18.80 -7.03 16.40
C ASP A 188 20.01 -7.10 15.47
N ALA A 189 19.98 -8.02 14.51
CA ALA A 189 21.07 -8.21 13.55
C ALA A 189 21.18 -7.07 12.53
N ASN A 190 20.07 -6.41 12.20
CA ASN A 190 19.98 -5.49 11.06
C ASN A 190 19.70 -4.04 11.44
N ILE A 191 19.50 -3.73 12.73
CA ILE A 191 19.06 -2.40 13.19
C ILE A 191 19.97 -1.26 12.73
N ALA A 192 21.29 -1.49 12.68
CA ALA A 192 22.24 -0.46 12.23
C ALA A 192 21.99 -0.07 10.75
N THR A 193 21.79 -1.07 9.89
CA THR A 193 21.48 -0.86 8.46
C THR A 193 20.11 -0.22 8.30
N ILE A 194 19.09 -0.78 8.94
CA ILE A 194 17.72 -0.25 8.92
C ILE A 194 17.71 1.23 9.31
N TYR A 195 18.34 1.58 10.43
CA TYR A 195 18.37 2.96 10.92
C TYR A 195 19.14 3.90 9.99
N SER A 196 20.27 3.45 9.43
CA SER A 196 21.05 4.24 8.47
C SER A 196 20.26 4.52 7.19
N ASP A 197 19.57 3.51 6.67
CA ASP A 197 18.84 3.61 5.41
C ASP A 197 17.54 4.43 5.54
N LEU A 198 16.85 4.31 6.67
CA LEU A 198 15.73 5.19 7.01
C LEU A 198 16.17 6.67 7.06
N LYS A 199 17.31 6.97 7.68
CA LYS A 199 17.89 8.33 7.67
C LYS A 199 18.27 8.81 6.27
N ALA A 200 18.64 7.90 5.38
CA ALA A 200 18.93 8.19 3.98
C ALA A 200 17.66 8.35 3.13
N GLY A 201 16.47 8.18 3.70
CA GLY A 201 15.19 8.30 3.01
C GLY A 201 14.91 7.14 2.03
N LYS A 202 15.54 5.97 2.24
CA LYS A 202 15.23 4.78 1.44
C LYS A 202 13.86 4.24 1.81
N ARG A 203 13.12 3.76 0.81
CA ARG A 203 11.81 3.13 0.99
C ARG A 203 11.95 1.70 1.54
N PRO A 204 10.95 1.16 2.25
CA PRO A 204 11.01 -0.15 2.90
C PRO A 204 11.53 -1.29 2.01
N PHE A 205 11.00 -1.42 0.79
CA PHE A 205 11.46 -2.43 -0.15
C PHE A 205 12.96 -2.33 -0.48
N GLN A 206 13.49 -1.12 -0.63
CA GLN A 206 14.90 -0.89 -0.96
C GLN A 206 15.79 -1.26 0.24
N ILE A 207 15.35 -0.94 1.45
CA ILE A 207 16.02 -1.39 2.68
C ILE A 207 16.02 -2.93 2.73
N CYS A 208 14.90 -3.58 2.41
CA CYS A 208 14.84 -5.04 2.35
C CYS A 208 15.69 -5.66 1.24
N GLU A 209 15.94 -4.95 0.13
CA GLU A 209 16.94 -5.33 -0.89
C GLU A 209 18.37 -5.23 -0.32
N ASP A 210 18.69 -4.14 0.39
CA ASP A 210 20.00 -3.93 1.02
C ASP A 210 20.28 -4.95 2.13
N LEU A 211 19.25 -5.39 2.85
CA LEU A 211 19.31 -6.49 3.83
C LEU A 211 19.38 -7.88 3.18
N GLY A 212 19.27 -7.97 1.85
CA GLY A 212 19.31 -9.23 1.11
C GLY A 212 18.08 -10.13 1.25
N VAL A 213 17.00 -9.62 1.86
CA VAL A 213 15.74 -10.36 2.03
C VAL A 213 14.91 -10.31 0.75
N CYS A 214 14.85 -9.13 0.13
CA CYS A 214 14.18 -8.94 -1.15
C CYS A 214 15.15 -9.12 -2.31
N PRO A 215 14.69 -9.69 -3.44
CA PRO A 215 15.52 -9.82 -4.63
C PRO A 215 15.81 -8.43 -5.19
N THR A 216 17.09 -8.16 -5.46
CA THR A 216 17.50 -6.93 -6.15
C THR A 216 16.82 -6.86 -7.51
N ARG A 217 16.02 -5.82 -7.76
CA ARG A 217 15.44 -5.63 -9.09
C ARG A 217 16.61 -5.37 -10.07
N PRO A 218 16.80 -6.19 -11.13
CA PRO A 218 17.77 -5.85 -12.15
C PRO A 218 17.40 -4.50 -12.76
N PRO A 219 18.38 -3.65 -13.15
CA PRO A 219 18.08 -2.41 -13.87
C PRO A 219 17.17 -2.76 -15.05
N PRO A 220 16.17 -1.92 -15.39
CA PRO A 220 15.22 -2.24 -16.44
C PRO A 220 15.96 -2.45 -17.77
N THR A 221 16.29 -3.71 -18.08
CA THR A 221 16.78 -4.08 -19.39
C THR A 221 15.59 -3.96 -20.33
N GLN A 222 15.68 -3.04 -21.29
CA GLN A 222 14.66 -2.78 -22.31
C GLN A 222 14.25 -4.01 -23.15
N ALA A 223 14.86 -5.18 -22.91
CA ALA A 223 14.64 -6.41 -23.65
C ALA A 223 13.38 -7.21 -23.23
N ALA A 224 12.83 -7.02 -22.03
CA ALA A 224 11.74 -7.89 -21.54
C ALA A 224 10.34 -7.54 -22.09
N PHE A 225 10.17 -6.42 -22.80
CA PHE A 225 8.86 -6.00 -23.33
C PHE A 225 8.53 -6.60 -24.71
N LYS A 226 9.49 -7.24 -25.39
CA LYS A 226 9.27 -7.94 -26.66
C LYS A 226 9.18 -9.43 -26.40
N SER A 227 7.99 -9.94 -26.06
CA SER A 227 7.46 -11.27 -26.44
C SER A 227 6.30 -11.72 -25.53
N ARG A 228 5.14 -11.07 -25.65
CA ARG A 228 3.87 -11.79 -25.50
C ARG A 228 3.00 -11.42 -26.69
N LYS A 229 3.30 -12.06 -27.83
CA LYS A 229 2.39 -12.09 -28.96
C LYS A 229 1.26 -13.02 -28.53
N ILE A 230 0.13 -12.43 -28.16
CA ILE A 230 -1.11 -13.16 -27.92
C ILE A 230 -1.54 -13.71 -29.28
N LEU A 231 -1.51 -15.03 -29.42
CA LEU A 231 -2.26 -15.78 -30.44
C LEU A 231 -3.57 -16.21 -29.80
#